data_AF-A0A1V1SZB1-F1
#
_entry.id   AF-A0A1V1SZB1-F1
#
_cell.length_a   1.000
_cell.length_b   1.000
_cell.length_c   1.000
_cell.angle_alpha   90.00
_cell.angle_beta   90.00
_cell.angle_gamma   90.00
#
_symmetry.space_group_name_H-M   'P 1'
#
loop_
_entity.id
_entity.type
_entity.pdbx_description
1 polymer ?
#
loop_
_entity_poly.entity_id
_entity_poly.type
_entity_poly.pdbx_seq_one_letter_code
_entity_poly.pdbx_strand_id
1 'polypeptide(L)'
;MNNYEDLDLLKRVGIMRETINDPVYISSALRPESQSLCDQGASIPNDATDIEINETESTNRTMTPNQNGGGPSTGSESNADSQLEKEIGSRLEVLHLYASKKSDDDVWVFTNLRPAQLKLQERRNATPTTERNETYAVVFSHIVSGLQLTSHSIVVQNEWLKGILSTVLEKYPDIQLDAPSLTFTPPFQAFVHRWDRLLDIEKNEMVHERRELLKIFREIMLVETEDSFKALRDFRATGYIDYDHLLFAFDPGDIVIRSETGIFSAGILKKASRTKSTFADYITLKVHVVDWDGDVQGFREKQWTIYHFNGLRHVSDFTISPLKIHEERQAIATQLIERGKLFASLCGRYTKIFKGYVKRDRSDSTRRISSKDSTIHVRRLSFCTSPIIYELSL
;
A
#
# COMPACT_ATOMS: atom_id res chain seq x y z
N MET A 1 -28.76 22.58 -4.53
CA MET A 1 -29.13 22.91 -3.14
C MET A 1 -27.95 22.55 -2.27
N ASN A 2 -27.35 23.57 -1.66
CA ASN A 2 -26.33 23.64 -0.60
C ASN A 2 -25.26 22.52 -0.45
N ASN A 3 -24.19 22.60 -1.25
CA ASN A 3 -22.94 21.83 -1.06
C ASN A 3 -22.04 22.32 0.11
N TYR A 4 -22.49 23.30 0.90
CA TYR A 4 -21.72 23.83 2.03
C TYR A 4 -22.05 23.17 3.38
N GLU A 5 -23.17 22.46 3.50
CA GLU A 5 -23.53 21.76 4.76
C GLU A 5 -22.80 20.42 4.94
N ASP A 6 -22.43 19.72 3.86
CA ASP A 6 -21.72 18.43 3.95
C ASP A 6 -20.24 18.58 4.37
N LEU A 7 -19.58 19.67 3.98
CA LEU A 7 -18.20 19.96 4.41
C LEU A 7 -18.14 20.39 5.89
N ASP A 8 -19.21 20.97 6.43
CA ASP A 8 -19.32 21.33 7.85
C ASP A 8 -19.71 20.13 8.71
N LEU A 9 -20.47 19.17 8.16
CA LEU A 9 -20.71 17.85 8.77
C LEU A 9 -19.43 17.01 8.86
N LEU A 10 -18.58 17.00 7.84
CA LEU A 10 -17.30 16.26 7.88
C LEU A 10 -16.28 16.86 8.86
N LYS A 11 -16.31 18.19 9.08
CA LYS A 11 -15.45 18.88 10.04
C LYS A 11 -15.97 18.81 11.48
N ARG A 12 -17.30 18.86 11.69
CA ARG A 12 -17.91 18.74 13.02
C ARG A 12 -17.87 17.33 13.62
N VAL A 13 -17.60 16.30 12.80
CA VAL A 13 -17.65 14.88 13.20
C VAL A 13 -16.24 14.26 13.40
N GLY A 14 -15.18 15.09 13.47
CA GLY A 14 -13.84 14.64 13.89
C GLY A 14 -13.16 13.65 12.94
N ILE A 15 -13.50 13.71 11.64
CA ILE A 15 -12.84 12.89 10.60
C ILE A 15 -11.55 13.55 10.11
N MET A 16 -11.44 14.88 10.19
CA MET A 16 -10.17 15.60 10.04
C MET A 16 -9.31 15.42 11.29
N ARG A 17 -8.06 14.97 11.14
CA ARG A 17 -7.06 14.97 12.21
C ARG A 17 -6.94 16.39 12.79
N GLU A 18 -7.29 16.56 14.07
CA GLU A 18 -6.72 17.67 14.84
C GLU A 18 -5.20 17.48 14.81
N THR A 19 -4.48 18.45 14.25
CA THR A 19 -3.03 18.59 14.45
C THR A 19 -2.76 18.80 15.93
N ILE A 20 -2.62 17.71 16.66
CA ILE A 20 -1.99 17.71 17.98
C ILE A 20 -0.51 18.02 17.72
N ASN A 21 -0.11 19.23 18.12
CA ASN A 21 1.29 19.60 18.30
C ASN A 21 1.89 18.71 19.39
N ASP A 22 2.48 17.57 19.00
CA ASP A 22 3.42 16.85 19.84
C ASP A 22 4.86 17.12 19.35
N PRO A 23 5.79 17.36 20.29
CA PRO A 23 7.10 17.93 19.97
C PRO A 23 7.98 16.93 19.24
N VAL A 24 8.63 17.44 18.20
CA VAL A 24 9.74 16.78 17.50
C VAL A 24 10.83 16.44 18.52
N TYR A 25 10.93 15.18 18.91
CA TYR A 25 12.11 14.65 19.58
C TYR A 25 13.25 14.59 18.56
N ILE A 26 14.03 15.66 18.50
CA ILE A 26 15.33 15.68 17.83
C ILE A 26 16.27 14.82 18.68
N SER A 27 16.50 13.58 18.26
CA SER A 27 17.59 12.74 18.75
C SER A 27 18.91 13.32 18.25
N SER A 28 19.52 14.19 19.05
CA SER A 28 20.91 14.60 18.90
C SER A 28 21.81 13.42 19.27
N ALA A 29 22.39 12.77 18.26
CA ALA A 29 23.45 11.79 18.44
C ALA A 29 24.74 12.48 18.92
N LEU A 30 24.93 12.54 20.23
CA LEU A 30 26.25 12.74 20.84
C LEU A 30 27.00 11.41 20.79
N ARG A 31 28.04 11.34 19.95
CA ARG A 31 29.09 10.32 20.03
C ARG A 31 29.90 10.53 21.33
N PRO A 32 30.19 9.49 22.13
CA PRO A 32 31.31 9.54 23.03
C PRO A 32 32.58 9.16 22.27
N GLU A 33 33.56 10.05 22.34
CA GLU A 33 34.96 9.78 22.07
C GLU A 33 35.46 8.71 23.06
N SER A 34 36.06 7.63 22.56
CA SER A 34 36.97 6.81 23.35
C SER A 34 38.35 6.89 22.71
N GLN A 35 39.23 7.62 23.39
CA GLN A 35 40.66 7.61 23.21
C GLN A 35 41.22 6.20 23.45
N SER A 36 42.02 5.68 22.52
CA SER A 36 43.17 4.86 22.90
C SER A 36 44.37 5.23 22.04
N LEU A 37 45.43 5.66 22.71
CA LEU A 37 46.78 5.74 22.20
C LEU A 37 47.32 4.32 22.03
N CYS A 38 48.04 4.08 20.93
CA CYS A 38 49.39 3.49 20.95
C CYS A 38 50.04 3.62 19.55
N ASP A 39 51.25 4.17 19.57
CA ASP A 39 52.25 4.27 18.50
C ASP A 39 52.47 2.97 17.70
N GLN A 40 52.75 3.10 16.40
CA GLN A 40 54.12 3.01 15.84
C GLN A 40 54.06 3.17 14.31
N GLY A 41 54.90 4.07 13.77
CA GLY A 41 54.83 4.52 12.38
C GLY A 41 55.63 3.73 11.36
N ALA A 42 55.52 4.13 10.08
CA ALA A 42 56.63 4.39 9.16
C ALA A 42 56.12 4.67 7.73
N SER A 43 56.76 5.69 7.11
CA SER A 43 57.05 5.89 5.68
C SER A 43 55.94 6.14 4.62
N ILE A 44 55.98 7.36 4.07
CA ILE A 44 55.52 7.83 2.74
C ILE A 44 56.64 7.51 1.70
N PRO A 45 56.37 7.37 0.37
CA PRO A 45 56.33 8.53 -0.56
C PRO A 45 55.12 8.47 -1.53
N ASN A 46 54.39 9.58 -1.73
CA ASN A 46 54.49 10.52 -2.86
C ASN A 46 54.53 9.88 -4.26
N ASP A 47 53.44 10.00 -5.02
CA ASP A 47 53.53 10.53 -6.38
C ASP A 47 52.18 11.09 -6.85
N ALA A 48 52.26 12.28 -7.46
CA ALA A 48 51.17 13.04 -8.04
C ALA A 48 51.41 13.13 -9.54
N THR A 49 50.37 12.95 -10.36
CA THR A 49 50.32 13.54 -11.70
C THR A 49 48.88 13.71 -12.16
N ASP A 50 48.62 14.93 -12.62
CA ASP A 50 47.46 15.47 -13.31
C ASP A 50 47.15 14.74 -14.63
N ILE A 51 45.88 14.73 -15.05
CA ILE A 51 45.51 14.58 -16.46
C ILE A 51 44.46 15.62 -16.83
N GLU A 52 44.89 16.52 -17.71
CA GLU A 52 44.15 17.57 -18.39
C GLU A 52 43.18 17.05 -19.47
N ILE A 53 42.21 17.91 -19.71
CA ILE A 53 41.20 17.94 -20.77
C ILE A 53 41.88 18.15 -22.13
N ASN A 54 41.37 17.53 -23.21
CA ASN A 54 41.52 18.10 -24.55
C ASN A 54 40.34 17.76 -25.46
N GLU A 55 39.67 18.83 -25.91
CA GLU A 55 38.85 18.93 -27.10
C GLU A 55 39.74 18.83 -28.35
N THR A 56 39.23 18.25 -29.45
CA THR A 56 39.67 18.65 -30.79
C THR A 56 38.56 18.48 -31.81
N GLU A 57 38.29 19.59 -32.49
CA GLU A 57 37.44 19.74 -33.66
C GLU A 57 38.04 19.15 -34.95
N SER A 58 37.10 18.80 -35.82
CA SER A 58 37.09 18.60 -37.28
C SER A 58 38.14 19.33 -38.14
N THR A 59 38.54 18.73 -39.27
CA THR A 59 38.65 19.42 -40.58
C THR A 59 38.72 18.47 -41.80
N ASN A 60 38.16 18.98 -42.90
CA ASN A 60 37.79 18.35 -44.18
C ASN A 60 38.91 18.14 -45.22
N ARG A 61 38.67 17.25 -46.22
CA ARG A 61 38.88 17.46 -47.68
C ARG A 61 38.27 16.31 -48.52
N THR A 62 37.12 16.46 -49.20
CA THR A 62 36.85 16.91 -50.61
C THR A 62 37.21 15.91 -51.73
N MET A 63 36.20 15.41 -52.47
CA MET A 63 36.01 15.53 -53.95
C MET A 63 34.87 14.61 -54.47
N THR A 64 33.94 15.21 -55.23
CA THR A 64 32.69 14.76 -55.90
C THR A 64 32.91 13.97 -57.22
N PRO A 65 31.91 13.65 -58.09
CA PRO A 65 30.44 13.47 -57.97
C PRO A 65 29.93 12.15 -58.63
N ASN A 66 28.68 11.73 -58.36
CA ASN A 66 27.85 11.19 -59.45
C ASN A 66 26.35 11.41 -59.18
N GLN A 67 25.65 11.92 -60.21
CA GLN A 67 24.22 12.18 -60.21
C GLN A 67 23.44 10.99 -60.78
N ASN A 68 22.31 10.68 -60.16
CA ASN A 68 21.06 10.10 -60.69
C ASN A 68 20.18 9.90 -59.44
N GLY A 69 19.02 10.51 -59.23
CA GLY A 69 17.86 10.66 -60.12
C GLY A 69 16.75 9.72 -59.62
N GLY A 70 15.83 10.20 -58.78
CA GLY A 70 14.64 9.45 -58.33
C GLY A 70 13.99 10.01 -57.04
N GLY A 71 12.73 10.42 -57.12
CA GLY A 71 11.97 11.19 -56.13
C GLY A 71 11.51 10.46 -54.84
N PRO A 72 10.63 11.10 -54.04
CA PRO A 72 10.68 11.09 -52.58
C PRO A 72 9.69 10.13 -51.93
N SER A 73 10.04 9.60 -50.74
CA SER A 73 9.05 9.13 -49.76
C SER A 73 9.65 9.10 -48.36
N THR A 74 9.71 10.26 -47.72
CA THR A 74 9.83 10.40 -46.27
C THR A 74 8.52 10.89 -45.69
N GLY A 75 8.02 10.17 -44.68
CA GLY A 75 7.36 10.78 -43.53
C GLY A 75 5.83 10.74 -43.53
N SER A 76 5.25 9.81 -42.79
CA SER A 76 3.89 9.99 -42.22
C SER A 76 3.58 9.03 -41.05
N GLU A 77 4.54 8.69 -40.19
CA GLU A 77 4.23 7.93 -38.96
C GLU A 77 4.63 8.66 -37.67
N SER A 78 5.64 9.55 -37.69
CA SER A 78 6.12 10.22 -36.47
C SER A 78 5.25 11.39 -35.97
N ASN A 79 4.46 12.03 -36.83
CA ASN A 79 3.64 13.19 -36.44
C ASN A 79 2.35 12.78 -35.73
N ALA A 80 1.75 11.64 -36.11
CA ALA A 80 0.49 11.18 -35.53
C ALA A 80 0.65 10.74 -34.07
N ASP A 81 1.72 10.00 -33.75
CA ASP A 81 2.03 9.57 -32.37
C ASP A 81 2.30 10.77 -31.45
N SER A 82 3.10 11.74 -31.91
CA SER A 82 3.41 12.94 -31.12
C SER A 82 2.21 13.87 -30.89
N GLN A 83 1.22 13.82 -31.77
CA GLN A 83 -0.03 14.56 -31.62
C GLN A 83 -1.00 13.80 -30.71
N LEU A 84 -1.02 12.47 -30.80
CA LEU A 84 -1.80 11.60 -29.92
C LEU A 84 -1.35 11.79 -28.46
N GLU A 85 -0.05 11.78 -28.17
CA GLU A 85 0.48 12.03 -26.81
C GLU A 85 0.03 13.37 -26.23
N LYS A 86 -0.11 14.41 -27.06
CA LYS A 86 -0.61 15.73 -26.63
C LYS A 86 -2.11 15.77 -26.38
N GLU A 87 -2.87 14.84 -26.95
CA GLU A 87 -4.32 14.77 -26.83
C GLU A 87 -4.77 13.87 -25.66
N ILE A 88 -3.89 12.98 -25.14
CA ILE A 88 -4.21 12.07 -24.04
C ILE A 88 -4.65 12.86 -22.79
N GLY A 89 -5.83 12.52 -22.25
CA GLY A 89 -6.37 13.13 -21.04
C GLY A 89 -6.66 14.62 -21.12
N SER A 90 -6.72 15.19 -22.34
CA SER A 90 -6.90 16.62 -22.58
C SER A 90 -8.32 17.11 -22.34
N ARG A 91 -9.33 16.24 -22.50
CA ARG A 91 -10.72 16.51 -22.13
C ARG A 91 -10.91 16.27 -20.64
N LEU A 92 -11.18 17.33 -19.87
CA LEU A 92 -11.37 17.29 -18.41
C LEU A 92 -12.75 16.73 -18.00
N GLU A 93 -13.09 15.57 -18.57
CA GLU A 93 -14.36 14.88 -18.42
C GLU A 93 -14.10 13.41 -18.09
N VAL A 94 -15.13 12.73 -17.61
CA VAL A 94 -15.10 11.29 -17.34
C VAL A 94 -15.83 10.57 -18.47
N LEU A 95 -15.15 9.61 -19.09
CA LEU A 95 -15.77 8.68 -20.01
C LEU A 95 -16.25 7.44 -19.25
N HIS A 96 -17.55 7.17 -19.31
CA HIS A 96 -18.13 5.95 -18.77
C HIS A 96 -18.17 4.86 -19.84
N LEU A 97 -17.57 3.72 -19.53
CA LEU A 97 -17.57 2.53 -20.38
C LEU A 97 -18.30 1.38 -19.70
N TYR A 98 -18.96 0.55 -20.48
CA TYR A 98 -19.81 -0.54 -20.02
C TYR A 98 -19.47 -1.84 -20.74
N ALA A 99 -19.46 -2.95 -20.02
CA ALA A 99 -19.34 -4.29 -20.58
C ALA A 99 -20.40 -5.23 -19.99
N SER A 100 -21.08 -6.01 -20.84
CA SER A 100 -22.07 -7.02 -20.45
C SER A 100 -21.57 -8.46 -20.62
N LYS A 101 -20.56 -8.64 -21.48
CA LYS A 101 -19.99 -9.94 -21.84
C LYS A 101 -18.48 -9.84 -22.02
N LYS A 102 -17.83 -10.98 -21.88
CA LYS A 102 -16.44 -11.17 -22.28
C LYS A 102 -16.35 -11.65 -23.73
N SER A 103 -15.21 -11.41 -24.35
CA SER A 103 -14.81 -12.03 -25.62
C SER A 103 -14.52 -13.52 -25.44
N ASP A 104 -14.29 -14.21 -26.55
CA ASP A 104 -13.90 -15.62 -26.56
C ASP A 104 -12.57 -15.86 -25.82
N ASP A 105 -11.71 -14.83 -25.74
CA ASP A 105 -10.44 -14.85 -24.99
C ASP A 105 -10.60 -14.51 -23.49
N ASP A 106 -11.82 -14.53 -22.96
CA ASP A 106 -12.16 -14.19 -21.56
C ASP A 106 -11.81 -12.74 -21.14
N VAL A 107 -11.74 -11.82 -22.12
CA VAL A 107 -11.45 -10.39 -21.92
C VAL A 107 -12.75 -9.56 -21.97
N TRP A 108 -12.93 -8.61 -21.06
CA TRP A 108 -14.08 -7.69 -21.10
C TRP A 108 -14.02 -6.77 -22.33
N VAL A 109 -15.14 -6.68 -23.06
CA VAL A 109 -15.28 -5.78 -24.20
C VAL A 109 -16.11 -4.56 -23.78
N PHE A 110 -15.45 -3.42 -23.69
CA PHE A 110 -16.04 -2.17 -23.21
C PHE A 110 -16.58 -1.30 -24.35
N THR A 111 -17.70 -0.62 -24.10
CA THR A 111 -18.33 0.35 -25.02
C THR A 111 -18.87 1.57 -24.28
N ASN A 112 -18.96 2.72 -24.94
CA ASN A 112 -19.53 3.95 -24.39
C ASN A 112 -21.08 3.94 -24.36
N LEU A 113 -21.71 2.86 -24.82
CA LEU A 113 -23.16 2.72 -24.82
C LEU A 113 -23.68 2.43 -23.42
N ARG A 114 -24.62 3.25 -22.95
CA ARG A 114 -25.26 3.02 -21.65
C ARG A 114 -25.99 1.67 -21.62
N PRO A 115 -26.20 1.07 -20.43
CA PRO A 115 -26.82 -0.27 -20.32
C PRO A 115 -28.16 -0.44 -21.05
N ALA A 116 -29.01 0.59 -21.08
CA ALA A 116 -30.27 0.55 -21.82
C ALA A 116 -30.06 0.52 -23.36
N GLN A 117 -29.05 1.24 -23.84
CA GLN A 117 -28.69 1.31 -25.26
C GLN A 117 -27.96 0.04 -25.71
N LEU A 118 -27.09 -0.52 -24.86
CA LEU A 118 -26.46 -1.82 -25.04
C LEU A 118 -27.48 -2.91 -25.35
N LYS A 119 -28.52 -3.04 -24.51
CA LYS A 119 -29.61 -4.02 -24.71
C LYS A 119 -30.36 -3.81 -26.03
N LEU A 120 -30.48 -2.57 -26.51
CA LEU A 120 -31.11 -2.24 -27.79
C LEU A 120 -30.18 -2.50 -28.99
N GLN A 121 -28.87 -2.32 -28.82
CA GLN A 121 -27.86 -2.55 -29.86
C GLN A 121 -27.58 -4.04 -30.07
N GLU A 122 -27.48 -4.84 -29.01
CA GLU A 122 -27.35 -6.30 -29.09
C GLU A 122 -28.50 -6.92 -29.90
N ARG A 123 -29.68 -6.29 -29.88
CA ARG A 123 -30.83 -6.68 -30.72
C ARG A 123 -30.71 -6.27 -32.19
N ARG A 124 -29.82 -5.32 -32.51
CA ARG A 124 -29.72 -4.67 -33.82
C ARG A 124 -28.41 -4.95 -34.58
N ASN A 125 -27.47 -5.71 -34.01
CA ASN A 125 -26.16 -6.04 -34.61
C ASN A 125 -25.40 -4.81 -35.17
N ALA A 126 -25.45 -3.68 -34.46
CA ALA A 126 -24.76 -2.46 -34.88
C ALA A 126 -23.35 -2.37 -34.28
N THR A 127 -22.38 -1.90 -35.06
CA THR A 127 -20.99 -1.70 -34.62
C THR A 127 -20.88 -0.44 -33.72
N PRO A 128 -20.18 -0.49 -32.58
CA PRO A 128 -19.99 0.67 -31.72
C PRO A 128 -19.17 1.76 -32.41
N THR A 129 -19.57 3.02 -32.24
CA THR A 129 -18.81 4.21 -32.64
C THR A 129 -17.55 4.34 -31.80
N THR A 130 -16.39 4.31 -32.44
CA THR A 130 -15.07 4.47 -31.80
C THR A 130 -14.80 5.95 -31.52
N GLU A 131 -15.27 6.46 -30.39
CA GLU A 131 -14.71 7.70 -29.83
C GLU A 131 -13.29 7.43 -29.32
N ARG A 132 -12.39 8.42 -29.41
CA ARG A 132 -11.02 8.27 -28.89
C ARG A 132 -11.03 8.35 -27.37
N ASN A 133 -11.19 7.19 -26.71
CA ASN A 133 -11.27 7.06 -25.26
C ASN A 133 -10.09 7.73 -24.52
N GLU A 134 -8.90 7.68 -25.12
CA GLU A 134 -7.65 8.21 -24.57
C GLU A 134 -7.66 9.73 -24.36
N THR A 135 -8.56 10.46 -25.02
CA THR A 135 -8.64 11.92 -24.89
C THR A 135 -9.29 12.37 -23.58
N TYR A 136 -9.99 11.49 -22.86
CA TYR A 136 -10.69 11.81 -21.62
C TYR A 136 -9.76 11.76 -20.41
N ALA A 137 -9.93 12.67 -19.46
CA ALA A 137 -9.07 12.75 -18.28
C ALA A 137 -9.18 11.50 -17.41
N VAL A 138 -10.38 10.93 -17.32
CA VAL A 138 -10.69 9.73 -16.55
C VAL A 138 -11.56 8.80 -17.38
N VAL A 139 -11.23 7.51 -17.39
CA VAL A 139 -12.06 6.45 -17.98
C VAL A 139 -12.55 5.55 -16.86
N PHE A 140 -13.87 5.50 -16.69
CA PHE A 140 -14.53 4.69 -15.67
C PHE A 140 -15.28 3.53 -16.33
N SER A 141 -14.76 2.32 -16.13
CA SER A 141 -15.29 1.08 -16.66
C SER A 141 -16.23 0.38 -15.67
N HIS A 142 -17.35 -0.09 -16.20
CA HIS A 142 -18.44 -0.74 -15.46
C HIS A 142 -18.77 -2.11 -16.06
N ILE A 143 -19.11 -3.07 -15.20
CA ILE A 143 -19.67 -4.37 -15.58
C ILE A 143 -21.18 -4.37 -15.34
N VAL A 144 -21.93 -4.82 -16.34
CA VAL A 144 -23.38 -5.01 -16.28
C VAL A 144 -23.66 -6.49 -16.08
N SER A 145 -24.15 -6.87 -14.90
CA SER A 145 -24.56 -8.24 -14.58
C SER A 145 -26.07 -8.28 -14.33
N GLY A 146 -26.84 -8.63 -15.35
CA GLY A 146 -28.30 -8.66 -15.30
C GLY A 146 -28.93 -7.26 -15.13
N LEU A 147 -29.34 -6.93 -13.91
CA LEU A 147 -29.86 -5.61 -13.52
C LEU A 147 -28.86 -4.81 -12.68
N GLN A 148 -27.75 -5.41 -12.27
CA GLN A 148 -26.73 -4.77 -11.45
C GLN A 148 -25.65 -4.13 -12.34
N LEU A 149 -25.22 -2.95 -11.93
CA LEU A 149 -24.07 -2.24 -12.48
C LEU A 149 -23.00 -2.18 -11.40
N THR A 150 -21.83 -2.73 -11.67
CA THR A 150 -20.71 -2.76 -10.72
C THR A 150 -19.46 -2.17 -11.34
N SER A 151 -18.73 -1.39 -10.57
CA SER A 151 -17.45 -0.83 -10.98
C SER A 151 -16.43 -1.92 -11.30
N HIS A 152 -15.70 -1.75 -12.39
CA HIS A 152 -14.59 -2.63 -12.77
C HIS A 152 -13.25 -1.96 -12.50
N SER A 153 -13.05 -0.77 -13.08
CA SER A 153 -11.78 -0.05 -12.98
C SER A 153 -11.95 1.43 -13.31
N ILE A 154 -11.10 2.26 -12.71
CA ILE A 154 -10.98 3.68 -13.01
C ILE A 154 -9.55 3.93 -13.47
N VAL A 155 -9.40 4.39 -14.71
CA VAL A 155 -8.12 4.71 -15.33
C VAL A 155 -7.99 6.23 -15.40
N VAL A 156 -6.92 6.76 -14.83
CA VAL A 156 -6.60 8.19 -14.85
C VAL A 156 -5.58 8.44 -15.94
N GLN A 157 -5.98 9.21 -16.96
CA GLN A 157 -5.18 9.48 -18.16
C GLN A 157 -4.59 10.90 -18.14
N ASN A 158 -5.26 11.86 -17.50
CA ASN A 158 -4.76 13.22 -17.35
C ASN A 158 -3.49 13.28 -16.49
N GLU A 159 -2.40 13.80 -17.06
CA GLU A 159 -1.08 13.76 -16.43
C GLU A 159 -0.99 14.58 -15.15
N TRP A 160 -1.63 15.75 -15.12
CA TRP A 160 -1.67 16.57 -13.91
C TRP A 160 -2.43 15.86 -12.78
N LEU A 161 -3.58 15.26 -13.08
CA LEU A 161 -4.33 14.49 -12.09
C LEU A 161 -3.53 13.29 -11.58
N LYS A 162 -2.80 12.58 -12.45
CA LYS A 162 -1.89 11.49 -12.01
C LYS A 162 -0.85 11.99 -11.01
N GLY A 163 -0.22 13.13 -11.27
CA GLY A 163 0.76 13.74 -10.35
C GLY A 163 0.17 14.07 -8.98
N ILE A 164 -1.06 14.60 -8.96
CA ILE A 164 -1.78 14.85 -7.70
C ILE A 164 -2.12 13.54 -6.98
N LEU A 165 -2.67 12.55 -7.68
CA LEU A 165 -3.02 11.27 -7.05
C LEU A 165 -1.79 10.52 -6.54
N SER A 166 -0.64 10.68 -7.20
CA SER A 166 0.64 10.16 -6.72
C SER A 166 1.07 10.80 -5.39
N THR A 167 0.77 12.08 -5.21
CA THR A 167 0.99 12.78 -3.95
C THR A 167 -0.01 12.33 -2.87
N VAL A 168 -1.29 12.18 -3.21
CA VAL A 168 -2.33 11.70 -2.29
C VAL A 168 -1.99 10.32 -1.73
N LEU A 169 -1.59 9.42 -2.64
CA LEU A 169 -1.37 8.00 -2.37
C LEU A 169 0.09 7.65 -2.06
N GLU A 170 0.92 8.66 -1.80
CA GLU A 170 2.33 8.46 -1.46
C GLU A 170 2.49 7.45 -0.31
N LYS A 171 3.38 6.47 -0.49
CA LYS A 171 3.66 5.37 0.44
C LYS A 171 2.50 4.39 0.68
N TYR A 172 1.41 4.47 -0.09
CA TYR A 172 0.34 3.46 -0.04
C TYR A 172 0.80 2.16 -0.73
N PRO A 173 0.58 0.97 -0.15
CA PRO A 173 1.07 -0.29 -0.70
C PRO A 173 0.39 -0.69 -2.02
N ASP A 174 1.14 -1.40 -2.86
CA ASP A 174 0.67 -2.04 -4.11
C ASP A 174 0.10 -1.10 -5.16
N ILE A 175 0.40 0.19 -5.10
CA ILE A 175 0.06 1.14 -6.15
C ILE A 175 1.36 1.57 -6.83
N GLN A 176 1.46 1.28 -8.12
CA GLN A 176 2.57 1.73 -8.95
C GLN A 176 2.30 3.17 -9.38
N LEU A 177 2.70 4.13 -8.54
CA LEU A 177 2.46 5.56 -8.78
C LEU A 177 3.24 6.09 -10.00
N ASP A 178 4.35 5.44 -10.36
CA ASP A 178 5.18 5.80 -11.52
C ASP A 178 4.72 5.12 -12.83
N ALA A 179 3.58 4.42 -12.82
CA ALA A 179 3.07 3.75 -14.01
C ALA A 179 2.55 4.77 -15.05
N PRO A 180 2.72 4.51 -16.37
CA PRO A 180 2.23 5.40 -17.42
C PRO A 180 0.72 5.70 -17.33
N SER A 181 -0.05 4.75 -16.81
CA SER A 181 -1.48 4.89 -16.52
C SER A 181 -1.76 4.44 -15.10
N LEU A 182 -2.43 5.29 -14.32
CA LEU A 182 -2.90 4.91 -12.98
C LEU A 182 -4.27 4.25 -13.09
N THR A 183 -4.32 2.96 -12.77
CA THR A 183 -5.55 2.17 -12.78
C THR A 183 -5.89 1.74 -11.36
N PHE A 184 -7.10 2.06 -10.93
CA PHE A 184 -7.64 1.68 -9.64
C PHE A 184 -8.80 0.72 -9.82
N THR A 185 -8.91 -0.27 -8.95
CA THR A 185 -10.00 -1.26 -8.94
C THR A 185 -10.73 -1.22 -7.60
N PRO A 186 -12.00 -1.65 -7.55
CA PRO A 186 -12.69 -1.86 -6.30
C PRO A 186 -11.87 -2.76 -5.35
N PRO A 187 -11.94 -2.54 -4.03
CA PRO A 187 -12.91 -1.67 -3.36
C PRO A 187 -12.39 -0.24 -3.11
N PHE A 188 -11.44 0.27 -3.90
CA PHE A 188 -10.91 1.65 -3.81
C PHE A 188 -10.40 2.06 -2.40
N GLN A 189 -9.93 1.08 -1.63
CA GLN A 189 -9.49 1.21 -0.24
C GLN A 189 -8.51 2.36 0.00
N ALA A 190 -7.61 2.59 -0.94
CA ALA A 190 -6.60 3.65 -0.86
C ALA A 190 -7.21 5.05 -0.71
N PHE A 191 -8.33 5.31 -1.39
CA PHE A 191 -9.03 6.58 -1.32
C PHE A 191 -9.80 6.73 -0.01
N VAL A 192 -10.31 5.65 0.58
CA VAL A 192 -10.90 5.69 1.93
C VAL A 192 -9.84 6.06 2.98
N HIS A 193 -8.63 5.52 2.88
CA HIS A 193 -7.54 5.77 3.84
C HIS A 193 -6.84 7.11 3.64
N ARG A 194 -6.87 7.68 2.44
CA ARG A 194 -6.21 8.95 2.10
C ARG A 194 -7.21 10.04 1.71
N TRP A 195 -8.46 9.89 2.15
CA TRP A 195 -9.56 10.80 1.81
C TRP A 195 -9.27 12.25 2.20
N ASP A 196 -8.80 12.47 3.42
CA ASP A 196 -8.50 13.82 3.93
C ASP A 196 -7.45 14.53 3.06
N ARG A 197 -6.44 13.81 2.57
CA ARG A 197 -5.42 14.37 1.68
C ARG A 197 -6.00 14.81 0.34
N LEU A 198 -6.94 14.04 -0.21
CA LEU A 198 -7.64 14.40 -1.43
C LEU A 198 -8.46 15.68 -1.22
N LEU A 199 -9.20 15.77 -0.11
CA LEU A 199 -9.99 16.95 0.26
C LEU A 199 -9.12 18.20 0.46
N ASP A 200 -7.99 18.05 1.15
CA ASP A 200 -7.07 19.16 1.42
C ASP A 200 -6.46 19.70 0.13
N ILE A 201 -6.07 18.83 -0.81
CA ILE A 201 -5.54 19.28 -2.11
C ILE A 201 -6.62 19.98 -2.93
N GLU A 202 -7.84 19.42 -3.04
CA GLU A 202 -8.94 20.05 -3.78
C GLU A 202 -9.27 21.44 -3.22
N LYS A 203 -9.32 21.57 -1.90
CA LYS A 203 -9.61 22.84 -1.22
C LYS A 203 -8.56 23.92 -1.50
N ASN A 204 -7.30 23.52 -1.62
CA ASN A 204 -6.17 24.44 -1.82
C ASN A 204 -5.80 24.65 -3.29
N GLU A 205 -6.39 23.89 -4.23
CA GLU A 205 -6.14 24.07 -5.66
C GLU A 205 -6.73 25.40 -6.15
N MET A 206 -5.93 26.24 -6.80
CA MET A 206 -6.32 27.61 -7.18
C MET A 206 -6.80 27.71 -8.63
N VAL A 207 -6.41 26.77 -9.49
CA VAL A 207 -6.81 26.73 -10.90
C VAL A 207 -8.20 26.11 -11.00
N HIS A 208 -9.15 26.84 -11.58
CA HIS A 208 -10.56 26.46 -11.61
C HIS A 208 -10.78 25.11 -12.31
N GLU A 209 -10.21 24.91 -13.50
CA GLU A 209 -10.38 23.69 -14.29
C GLU A 209 -9.83 22.46 -13.57
N ARG A 210 -8.69 22.62 -12.87
CA ARG A 210 -8.06 21.57 -12.07
C ARG A 210 -8.88 21.21 -10.84
N ARG A 211 -9.42 22.23 -10.17
CA ARG A 211 -10.32 22.05 -9.02
C ARG A 211 -11.59 21.32 -9.43
N GLU A 212 -12.21 21.71 -10.55
CA GLU A 212 -13.40 21.02 -11.06
C GLU A 212 -13.09 19.57 -11.46
N LEU A 213 -11.94 19.29 -12.09
CA LEU A 213 -11.53 17.91 -12.38
C LEU A 213 -11.34 17.07 -11.10
N LEU A 214 -10.68 17.62 -10.07
CA LEU A 214 -10.54 16.95 -8.77
C LEU A 214 -11.89 16.69 -8.12
N LYS A 215 -12.79 17.66 -8.18
CA LYS A 215 -14.14 17.55 -7.64
C LYS A 215 -14.94 16.46 -8.35
N ILE A 216 -14.87 16.38 -9.68
CA ILE A 216 -15.49 15.28 -10.45
C ILE A 216 -14.93 13.93 -10.00
N PHE A 217 -13.61 13.80 -9.88
CA PHE A 217 -12.97 12.57 -9.43
C PHE A 217 -13.37 12.21 -7.99
N ARG A 218 -13.40 13.19 -7.09
CA ARG A 218 -13.86 13.01 -5.71
C ARG A 218 -15.31 12.56 -5.65
N GLU A 219 -16.20 13.18 -6.42
CA GLU A 219 -17.63 12.81 -6.45
C GLU A 219 -17.81 11.36 -6.90
N ILE A 220 -17.05 10.90 -7.90
CA ILE A 220 -17.02 9.48 -8.30
C ILE A 220 -16.56 8.59 -7.15
N MET A 221 -15.42 8.91 -6.53
CA MET A 221 -14.89 8.10 -5.44
C MET A 221 -15.83 8.08 -4.22
N LEU A 222 -16.50 9.19 -3.93
CA LEU A 222 -17.45 9.29 -2.83
C LEU A 222 -18.62 8.31 -3.04
N VAL A 223 -19.22 8.30 -4.23
CA VAL A 223 -20.30 7.35 -4.55
C VAL A 223 -19.84 5.90 -4.38
N GLU A 224 -18.63 5.57 -4.83
CA GLU A 224 -18.08 4.21 -4.74
C GLU A 224 -17.68 3.78 -3.32
N THR A 225 -17.49 4.74 -2.41
CA THR A 225 -16.94 4.47 -1.06
C THR A 225 -17.83 4.95 0.08
N GLU A 226 -19.02 5.49 -0.21
CA GLU A 226 -19.97 6.02 0.76
C GLU A 226 -20.32 4.98 1.83
N ASP A 227 -20.69 3.77 1.39
CA ASP A 227 -21.01 2.65 2.28
C ASP A 227 -19.84 2.30 3.20
N SER A 228 -18.61 2.39 2.68
CA SER A 228 -17.39 2.13 3.44
C SER A 228 -17.14 3.21 4.51
N PHE A 229 -17.35 4.49 4.17
CA PHE A 229 -17.26 5.57 5.16
C PHE A 229 -18.32 5.43 6.25
N LYS A 230 -19.55 5.10 5.87
CA LYS A 230 -20.64 4.86 6.82
C LYS A 230 -20.31 3.70 7.75
N ALA A 231 -19.90 2.56 7.22
CA ALA A 231 -19.51 1.39 8.01
C ALA A 231 -18.34 1.70 8.95
N LEU A 232 -17.33 2.44 8.50
CA LEU A 232 -16.21 2.85 9.36
C LEU A 232 -16.62 3.82 10.47
N ARG A 233 -17.54 4.75 10.19
CA ARG A 233 -18.08 5.65 11.20
C ARG A 233 -18.85 4.88 12.26
N ASP A 234 -19.73 3.99 11.82
CA ASP A 234 -20.55 3.17 12.71
C ASP A 234 -19.66 2.21 13.52
N PHE A 235 -18.59 1.68 12.92
CA PHE A 235 -17.59 0.86 13.61
C PHE A 235 -16.82 1.65 14.69
N ARG A 236 -16.43 2.89 14.41
CA ARG A 236 -15.78 3.75 15.42
C ARG A 236 -16.71 4.09 16.59
N ALA A 237 -18.00 4.26 16.31
CA ALA A 237 -18.98 4.62 17.32
C ALA A 237 -19.45 3.43 18.17
N THR A 238 -19.57 2.24 17.57
CA THR A 238 -20.21 1.08 18.20
C THR A 238 -19.28 -0.09 18.48
N GLY A 239 -18.11 -0.13 17.84
CA GLY A 239 -17.20 -1.29 17.88
C GLY A 239 -17.65 -2.47 17.01
N TYR A 240 -18.80 -2.38 16.31
CA TYR A 240 -19.32 -3.43 15.43
C TYR A 240 -19.02 -3.16 13.96
N ILE A 241 -18.63 -4.20 13.21
CA ILE A 241 -18.41 -4.13 11.76
C ILE A 241 -18.72 -5.47 11.10
N ASP A 242 -19.19 -5.45 9.86
CA ASP A 242 -19.33 -6.64 9.03
C ASP A 242 -18.02 -6.98 8.31
N TYR A 243 -17.97 -8.18 7.75
CA TYR A 243 -16.76 -8.69 7.11
C TYR A 243 -16.39 -7.95 5.82
N ASP A 244 -17.37 -7.48 5.03
CA ASP A 244 -17.11 -6.83 3.75
C ASP A 244 -16.45 -5.45 3.96
N HIS A 245 -16.85 -4.74 5.01
CA HIS A 245 -16.28 -3.43 5.36
C HIS A 245 -15.05 -3.52 6.29
N LEU A 246 -14.79 -4.67 6.92
CA LEU A 246 -13.66 -4.85 7.85
C LEU A 246 -12.30 -4.50 7.21
N LEU A 247 -12.14 -4.78 5.91
CA LEU A 247 -10.91 -4.48 5.19
C LEU A 247 -10.50 -2.99 5.29
N PHE A 248 -11.47 -2.08 5.31
CA PHE A 248 -11.21 -0.65 5.37
C PHE A 248 -10.76 -0.17 6.76
N ALA A 249 -10.98 -0.95 7.82
CA ALA A 249 -10.52 -0.59 9.16
C ALA A 249 -8.99 -0.70 9.32
N PHE A 250 -8.33 -1.42 8.41
CA PHE A 250 -6.91 -1.72 8.42
C PHE A 250 -6.12 -0.77 7.50
N ASP A 251 -5.69 0.38 8.01
CA ASP A 251 -4.89 1.39 7.29
C ASP A 251 -3.39 1.01 7.28
N PRO A 252 -2.75 0.85 6.12
CA PRO A 252 -1.32 0.61 6.03
C PRO A 252 -0.48 1.62 6.83
N GLY A 253 0.42 1.10 7.66
CA GLY A 253 1.24 1.88 8.60
C GLY A 253 0.71 1.84 10.04
N ASP A 254 -0.55 1.49 10.27
CA ASP A 254 -1.11 1.39 11.61
C ASP A 254 -0.59 0.17 12.38
N ILE A 255 -0.67 0.26 13.71
CA ILE A 255 -0.40 -0.86 14.61
C ILE A 255 -1.64 -1.76 14.67
N VAL A 256 -1.45 -3.02 14.32
CA VAL A 256 -2.43 -4.09 14.48
C VAL A 256 -2.00 -5.02 15.61
N ILE A 257 -2.98 -5.44 16.40
CA ILE A 257 -2.77 -6.41 17.48
C ILE A 257 -3.41 -7.74 17.12
N ARG A 258 -2.79 -8.81 17.62
CA ARG A 258 -3.30 -10.17 17.57
C ARG A 258 -3.34 -10.73 18.99
N SER A 259 -4.49 -11.22 19.43
CA SER A 259 -4.67 -11.90 20.72
C SER A 259 -4.84 -13.39 20.50
N GLU A 260 -3.90 -14.19 20.99
CA GLU A 260 -4.00 -15.65 20.97
C GLU A 260 -3.77 -16.17 22.39
N THR A 261 -4.72 -16.94 22.94
CA THR A 261 -4.64 -17.49 24.31
C THR A 261 -4.39 -16.43 25.40
N GLY A 262 -4.93 -15.21 25.22
CA GLY A 262 -4.74 -14.08 26.14
C GLY A 262 -3.38 -13.38 26.02
N ILE A 263 -2.54 -13.79 25.07
CA ILE A 263 -1.25 -13.17 24.79
C ILE A 263 -1.39 -12.26 23.58
N PHE A 264 -1.18 -10.97 23.79
CA PHE A 264 -1.15 -10.00 22.70
C PHE A 264 0.17 -10.06 21.94
N SER A 265 0.11 -9.85 20.63
CA SER A 265 1.25 -9.54 19.75
C SER A 265 0.88 -8.31 18.94
N ALA A 266 1.86 -7.51 18.55
CA ALA A 266 1.64 -6.36 17.68
C ALA A 266 2.57 -6.38 16.48
N GLY A 267 2.09 -5.80 15.38
CA GLY A 267 2.86 -5.58 14.17
C GLY A 267 2.43 -4.28 13.48
N ILE A 268 3.35 -3.72 12.69
CA ILE A 268 3.05 -2.59 11.80
C ILE A 268 2.41 -3.18 10.55
N LEU A 269 1.18 -2.80 10.26
CA LEU A 269 0.48 -3.25 9.07
C LEU A 269 1.19 -2.71 7.82
N LYS A 270 1.50 -3.60 6.88
CA LYS A 270 2.04 -3.25 5.56
C LYS A 270 0.97 -3.25 4.50
N LYS A 271 0.09 -4.25 4.53
CA LYS A 271 -0.98 -4.42 3.55
C LYS A 271 -2.11 -5.23 4.17
N ALA A 272 -3.34 -4.85 3.82
CA ALA A 272 -4.51 -5.69 4.00
C ALA A 272 -5.11 -6.00 2.62
N SER A 273 -5.48 -7.25 2.37
CA SER A 273 -6.14 -7.63 1.11
C SER A 273 -7.08 -8.81 1.32
N ARG A 274 -8.23 -8.80 0.64
CA ARG A 274 -9.17 -9.92 0.63
C ARG A 274 -8.83 -10.90 -0.48
N THR A 275 -8.82 -12.18 -0.14
CA THR A 275 -8.78 -13.28 -1.11
C THR A 275 -10.15 -13.94 -1.11
N LYS A 276 -10.82 -13.92 -2.27
CA LYS A 276 -12.11 -14.58 -2.46
C LYS A 276 -12.01 -15.56 -3.61
N SER A 277 -12.31 -16.82 -3.32
CA SER A 277 -12.34 -17.94 -4.27
C SER A 277 -13.55 -18.83 -3.96
N THR A 278 -13.83 -19.82 -4.80
CA THR A 278 -14.91 -20.79 -4.57
C THR A 278 -14.78 -21.54 -3.24
N PHE A 279 -13.55 -21.70 -2.72
CA PHE A 279 -13.26 -22.52 -1.54
C PHE A 279 -12.81 -21.72 -0.32
N ALA A 280 -12.51 -20.43 -0.48
CA ALA A 280 -11.93 -19.63 0.59
C ALA A 280 -12.28 -18.15 0.42
N ASP A 281 -12.73 -17.53 1.51
CA ASP A 281 -12.87 -16.09 1.67
C ASP A 281 -12.21 -15.69 2.98
N TYR A 282 -11.12 -14.94 2.88
CA TYR A 282 -10.36 -14.46 4.04
C TYR A 282 -9.66 -13.13 3.74
N ILE A 283 -9.50 -12.32 4.78
CA ILE A 283 -8.66 -11.13 4.76
C ILE A 283 -7.27 -11.52 5.23
N THR A 284 -6.28 -11.15 4.44
CA THR A 284 -4.86 -11.34 4.73
C THR A 284 -4.24 -10.02 5.13
N LEU A 285 -3.54 -10.02 6.26
CA LEU A 285 -2.78 -8.89 6.79
C LEU A 285 -1.29 -9.25 6.73
N LYS A 286 -0.53 -8.52 5.91
CA LYS A 286 0.93 -8.56 5.95
C LYS A 286 1.40 -7.56 6.99
N VAL A 287 2.15 -8.04 7.98
CA VAL A 287 2.58 -7.24 9.12
C VAL A 287 4.08 -7.36 9.33
N HIS A 288 4.72 -6.24 9.66
CA HIS A 288 6.09 -6.26 10.17
C HIS A 288 6.06 -6.38 11.69
N VAL A 289 6.67 -7.44 12.20
CA VAL A 289 6.83 -7.66 13.63
C VAL A 289 8.30 -7.59 14.02
N VAL A 290 8.57 -7.11 15.22
CA VAL A 290 9.93 -7.18 15.78
C VAL A 290 10.27 -8.65 16.03
N ASP A 291 11.44 -9.07 15.58
CA ASP A 291 11.95 -10.42 15.77
C ASP A 291 13.47 -10.42 15.93
N TRP A 292 14.02 -11.53 16.41
CA TRP A 292 15.46 -11.73 16.56
C TRP A 292 15.85 -13.09 15.98
N ASP A 293 16.80 -13.10 15.05
CA ASP A 293 17.21 -14.30 14.34
C ASP A 293 18.35 -15.08 15.01
N GLY A 294 18.86 -14.57 16.14
CA GLY A 294 20.03 -15.10 16.84
C GLY A 294 21.26 -14.21 16.72
N ASP A 295 21.23 -13.21 15.84
CA ASP A 295 22.33 -12.28 15.60
C ASP A 295 21.84 -10.83 15.54
N VAL A 296 20.84 -10.54 14.72
CA VAL A 296 20.32 -9.19 14.48
C VAL A 296 18.86 -9.08 14.90
N GLN A 297 18.53 -7.99 15.59
CA GLN A 297 17.14 -7.61 15.84
C GLN A 297 16.63 -6.79 14.66
N GLY A 298 15.44 -7.12 14.16
CA GLY A 298 14.87 -6.42 13.01
C GLY A 298 13.39 -6.69 12.82
N PHE A 299 12.85 -6.18 11.72
CA PHE A 299 11.50 -6.49 11.30
C PHE A 299 11.47 -7.77 10.48
N ARG A 300 10.55 -8.67 10.82
CA ARG A 300 10.18 -9.82 9.98
C ARG A 300 8.75 -9.62 9.46
N GLU A 301 8.53 -9.82 8.16
CA GLU A 301 7.18 -9.91 7.62
C GLU A 301 6.52 -11.21 8.10
N LYS A 302 5.31 -11.09 8.65
CA LYS A 302 4.42 -12.21 8.95
C LYS A 302 3.07 -11.98 8.26
N GLN A 303 2.37 -13.08 8.05
CA GLN A 303 1.02 -13.08 7.51
C GLN A 303 0.04 -13.47 8.62
N TRP A 304 -0.96 -12.62 8.85
CA TRP A 304 -2.09 -12.91 9.73
C TRP A 304 -3.37 -12.99 8.90
N THR A 305 -4.29 -13.88 9.28
CA THR A 305 -5.49 -14.17 8.49
C THR A 305 -6.73 -14.01 9.35
N ILE A 306 -7.73 -13.31 8.81
CA ILE A 306 -9.07 -13.21 9.36
C ILE A 306 -10.01 -13.96 8.41
N TYR A 307 -10.62 -15.03 8.89
CA TYR A 307 -11.58 -15.80 8.11
C TYR A 307 -12.92 -15.09 8.02
N HIS A 308 -13.64 -15.36 6.93
CA HIS A 308 -15.01 -14.89 6.73
C HIS A 308 -15.91 -15.17 7.95
N PHE A 309 -16.72 -14.19 8.30
CA PHE A 309 -17.80 -14.31 9.28
C PHE A 309 -19.06 -13.62 8.75
N ASN A 310 -20.22 -14.06 9.24
CA ASN A 310 -21.51 -13.52 8.86
C ASN A 310 -22.01 -12.52 9.91
N GLY A 311 -22.71 -11.48 9.44
CA GLY A 311 -23.30 -10.45 10.29
C GLY A 311 -22.27 -9.49 10.87
N LEU A 312 -22.70 -8.76 11.91
CA LEU A 312 -21.86 -7.81 12.64
C LEU A 312 -21.10 -8.52 13.76
N ARG A 313 -19.82 -8.19 13.94
CA ARG A 313 -19.01 -8.67 15.06
C ARG A 313 -18.34 -7.50 15.78
N HIS A 314 -18.24 -7.60 17.10
CA HIS A 314 -17.58 -6.59 17.92
C HIS A 314 -16.05 -6.70 17.82
N VAL A 315 -15.34 -5.58 17.96
CA VAL A 315 -13.87 -5.54 17.88
C VAL A 315 -13.18 -6.48 18.88
N SER A 316 -13.77 -6.65 20.06
CA SER A 316 -13.25 -7.51 21.14
C SER A 316 -13.32 -9.00 20.81
N ASP A 317 -14.17 -9.41 19.88
CA ASP A 317 -14.31 -10.81 19.45
C ASP A 317 -13.28 -11.17 18.35
N PHE A 318 -12.56 -10.18 17.82
CA PHE A 318 -11.57 -10.43 16.79
C PHE A 318 -10.24 -10.88 17.40
N THR A 319 -9.73 -12.00 16.90
CA THR A 319 -8.34 -12.42 17.15
C THR A 319 -7.34 -11.37 16.67
N ILE A 320 -7.68 -10.58 15.63
CA ILE A 320 -6.82 -9.55 15.07
C ILE A 320 -7.63 -8.25 14.91
N SER A 321 -7.13 -7.15 15.46
CA SER A 321 -7.82 -5.84 15.40
C SER A 321 -6.84 -4.66 15.30
N PRO A 322 -7.26 -3.50 14.76
CA PRO A 322 -6.47 -2.28 14.84
C PRO A 322 -6.36 -1.82 16.30
N LEU A 323 -5.14 -1.53 16.78
CA LEU A 323 -4.93 -1.11 18.17
C LEU A 323 -5.70 0.16 18.52
N LYS A 324 -5.84 1.09 17.57
CA LYS A 324 -6.46 2.41 17.77
C LYS A 324 -7.92 2.35 18.24
N ILE A 325 -8.64 1.27 17.90
CA ILE A 325 -10.07 1.06 18.17
C ILE A 325 -10.27 0.17 19.42
N HIS A 326 -9.22 -0.49 19.91
CA HIS A 326 -9.33 -1.34 21.07
C HIS A 326 -9.56 -0.51 22.35
N GLU A 327 -10.52 -0.90 23.18
CA GLU A 327 -10.86 -0.20 24.43
C GLU A 327 -9.66 -0.13 25.39
N GLU A 328 -8.97 -1.26 25.57
CA GLU A 328 -7.77 -1.37 26.41
C GLU A 328 -6.45 -0.94 25.72
N ARG A 329 -6.50 -0.10 24.68
CA ARG A 329 -5.32 0.22 23.85
C ARG A 329 -4.11 0.70 24.65
N GLN A 330 -4.28 1.53 25.69
CA GLN A 330 -3.16 2.02 26.50
C GLN A 330 -2.55 0.89 27.35
N ALA A 331 -3.38 0.02 27.92
CA ALA A 331 -2.91 -1.11 28.72
C ALA A 331 -2.14 -2.12 27.86
N ILE A 332 -2.70 -2.49 26.69
CA ILE A 332 -2.07 -3.38 25.72
C ILE A 332 -0.75 -2.78 25.23
N ALA A 333 -0.71 -1.49 24.89
CA ALA A 333 0.50 -0.82 24.46
C ALA A 333 1.59 -0.86 25.55
N THR A 334 1.23 -0.56 26.79
CA THR A 334 2.16 -0.60 27.94
C THR A 334 2.74 -2.00 28.12
N GLN A 335 1.88 -3.02 28.16
CA GLN A 335 2.29 -4.42 28.30
C GLN A 335 3.23 -4.86 27.16
N LEU A 336 2.92 -4.50 25.92
CA LEU A 336 3.74 -4.83 24.76
C LEU A 336 5.10 -4.12 24.77
N ILE A 337 5.15 -2.86 25.23
CA ILE A 337 6.39 -2.09 25.35
C ILE A 337 7.28 -2.70 26.44
N GLU A 338 6.73 -3.01 27.62
CA GLU A 338 7.47 -3.65 28.71
C GLU A 338 8.01 -5.02 28.28
N ARG A 339 7.16 -5.83 27.64
CA ARG A 339 7.59 -7.11 27.09
C ARG A 339 8.64 -6.94 25.99
N GLY A 340 8.54 -5.88 25.18
CA GLY A 340 9.51 -5.53 24.14
C GLY A 340 10.88 -5.17 24.72
N LYS A 341 10.91 -4.40 25.81
CA LYS A 341 12.15 -4.07 26.54
C LYS A 341 12.80 -5.32 27.13
N LEU A 342 11.99 -6.20 27.73
CA LEU A 342 12.46 -7.50 28.23
C LEU A 342 12.97 -8.39 27.09
N PHE A 343 12.27 -8.44 25.97
CA PHE A 343 12.70 -9.18 24.79
C PHE A 343 14.06 -8.67 24.29
N ALA A 344 14.23 -7.35 24.17
CA ALA A 344 15.49 -6.74 23.77
C ALA A 344 16.62 -7.02 24.77
N SER A 345 16.36 -7.00 26.09
CA SER A 345 17.38 -7.32 27.10
C SER A 345 17.79 -8.79 27.11
N LEU A 346 16.94 -9.67 26.55
CA LEU A 346 17.21 -11.09 26.32
C LEU A 346 17.78 -11.36 24.92
N CYS A 347 17.90 -10.36 24.05
CA CYS A 347 18.55 -10.52 22.75
C CYS A 347 20.06 -10.52 22.95
N GLY A 348 20.66 -11.70 22.86
CA GLY A 348 22.07 -11.90 23.12
C GLY A 348 22.42 -13.38 23.16
N ARG A 349 23.71 -13.69 23.20
CA ARG A 349 24.19 -15.07 23.29
C ARG A 349 24.40 -15.44 24.75
N TYR A 350 23.50 -16.26 25.29
CA TYR A 350 23.61 -16.78 26.65
C TYR A 350 24.00 -18.26 26.62
N THR A 351 25.06 -18.59 27.34
CA THR A 351 25.44 -19.98 27.60
C THR A 351 25.01 -20.30 29.03
N LYS A 352 24.07 -21.25 29.19
CA LYS A 352 23.67 -21.76 30.50
C LYS A 352 24.04 -23.23 30.62
N ILE A 353 24.64 -23.59 31.75
CA ILE A 353 24.94 -24.98 32.10
C ILE A 353 23.74 -25.50 32.89
N PHE A 354 23.07 -26.53 32.37
CA PHE A 354 21.92 -27.13 33.03
C PHE A 354 22.29 -28.51 33.56
N LYS A 355 21.98 -28.75 34.84
CA LYS A 355 22.04 -30.08 35.46
C LYS A 355 20.63 -30.60 35.64
N GLY A 356 20.20 -31.50 34.75
CA GLY A 356 18.88 -32.13 34.82
C GLY A 356 18.40 -32.65 33.46
N TYR A 357 17.19 -33.18 33.43
CA TYR A 357 16.56 -33.68 32.19
C TYR A 357 15.90 -32.53 31.42
N VAL A 358 16.09 -32.50 30.11
CA VAL A 358 15.47 -31.48 29.24
C VAL A 358 14.50 -32.13 28.27
N LYS A 359 13.27 -31.62 28.24
CA LYS A 359 12.26 -31.99 27.25
C LYS A 359 12.44 -31.09 26.04
N ARG A 360 12.92 -31.67 24.94
CA ARG A 360 13.06 -30.97 23.65
C ARG A 360 11.76 -31.13 22.89
N ASP A 361 11.04 -30.04 22.68
CA ASP A 361 9.87 -30.05 21.81
C ASP A 361 10.34 -29.80 20.37
N ARG A 362 10.33 -30.84 19.56
CA ARG A 362 10.33 -30.72 18.10
C ARG A 362 8.96 -31.20 17.67
N SER A 363 8.26 -30.37 16.90
CA SER A 363 7.13 -30.82 16.10
C SER A 363 7.51 -32.14 15.42
N ASP A 364 6.81 -33.19 15.84
CA ASP A 364 7.02 -34.60 15.54
C ASP A 364 8.27 -35.30 16.09
N SER A 365 8.02 -36.31 16.93
CA SER A 365 8.93 -37.28 17.56
C SER A 365 9.68 -36.83 18.84
N THR A 366 9.08 -37.18 19.99
CA THR A 366 9.69 -37.11 21.33
C THR A 366 10.82 -38.14 21.46
N ARG A 367 12.08 -37.70 21.46
CA ARG A 367 13.22 -38.48 21.99
C ARG A 367 13.63 -37.96 23.36
N ARG A 368 13.56 -38.82 24.38
CA ARG A 368 14.18 -38.60 25.70
C ARG A 368 15.70 -38.73 25.55
N ILE A 369 16.43 -37.62 25.68
CA ILE A 369 17.89 -37.64 25.79
C ILE A 369 18.23 -37.51 27.27
N SER A 370 18.76 -38.60 27.85
CA SER A 370 19.38 -38.61 29.17
C SER A 370 20.84 -38.20 28.99
N SER A 371 21.22 -37.05 29.54
CA SER A 371 22.62 -36.61 29.56
C SER A 371 22.90 -35.93 30.89
N LYS A 372 23.78 -36.54 31.69
CA LYS A 372 24.42 -35.89 32.84
C LYS A 372 25.35 -34.82 32.26
N ASP A 373 25.06 -33.56 32.59
CA ASP A 373 25.77 -32.36 32.11
C ASP A 373 25.53 -32.04 30.61
N SER A 374 24.45 -31.32 30.34
CA SER A 374 24.11 -30.84 29.00
C SER A 374 24.18 -29.31 28.95
N THR A 375 25.09 -28.76 28.14
CA THR A 375 25.05 -27.31 27.82
C THR A 375 23.96 -27.07 26.79
N ILE A 376 23.01 -26.19 27.11
CA ILE A 376 21.92 -25.82 26.18
C ILE A 376 22.17 -24.41 25.67
N HIS A 377 22.26 -24.30 24.35
CA HIS A 377 22.28 -23.01 23.67
C HIS A 377 20.84 -22.63 23.32
N VAL A 378 20.29 -21.62 24.00
CA VAL A 378 19.03 -21.01 23.59
C VAL A 378 19.35 -20.06 22.44
N ARG A 379 19.03 -20.48 21.20
CA ARG A 379 19.39 -19.74 19.97
C ARG A 379 18.25 -18.95 19.35
N ARG A 380 17.01 -19.05 19.85
CA ARG A 380 15.87 -18.38 19.22
C ARG A 380 14.85 -17.92 20.25
N LEU A 381 14.62 -16.61 20.27
CA LEU A 381 13.51 -15.95 20.95
C LEU A 381 12.66 -15.32 19.85
N SER A 382 11.36 -15.56 19.84
CA SER A 382 10.45 -14.86 18.92
C SER A 382 9.45 -14.07 19.74
N PHE A 383 9.31 -12.78 19.40
CA PHE A 383 8.47 -11.83 20.13
C PHE A 383 6.97 -12.11 20.00
N CYS A 384 6.54 -12.76 18.91
CA CYS A 384 5.11 -13.01 18.61
C CYS A 384 4.65 -14.44 18.90
N THR A 385 5.57 -15.33 19.26
CA THR A 385 5.20 -16.64 19.77
C THR A 385 5.18 -16.53 21.27
N SER A 386 4.23 -17.21 21.92
CA SER A 386 4.27 -17.43 23.37
C SER A 386 5.71 -17.74 23.73
N PRO A 387 6.32 -16.98 24.65
CA PRO A 387 7.72 -17.18 24.92
C PRO A 387 7.78 -18.62 25.42
N ILE A 388 8.54 -19.48 24.73
CA ILE A 388 8.95 -20.76 25.30
C ILE A 388 9.96 -20.38 26.40
N ILE A 389 9.43 -19.72 27.43
CA ILE A 389 10.04 -19.60 28.74
C ILE A 389 9.84 -21.01 29.25
N TYR A 390 10.91 -21.78 29.23
CA TYR A 390 11.02 -22.86 30.19
C TYR A 390 10.70 -22.20 31.54
N GLU A 391 9.53 -22.52 32.12
CA GLU A 391 9.26 -22.24 33.53
C GLU A 391 10.45 -22.79 34.31
N LEU A 392 11.35 -21.89 34.68
CA LEU A 392 12.36 -22.13 35.67
C LEU A 392 11.64 -21.95 36.99
N SER A 393 11.06 -23.04 37.50
CA SER A 393 10.77 -23.11 38.92
C SER A 393 12.09 -22.94 39.66
N LEU A 394 12.22 -21.83 40.39
CA LEU A 394 13.32 -21.56 41.31
C LEU A 394 13.45 -22.67 42.37
#